data_AF-A0A378Q1R4-F1
#
_entry.id   AF-A0A378Q1R4-F1
#
_cell.length_a   1.000
_cell.length_b   1.000
_cell.length_c   1.000
_cell.angle_alpha   90.00
_cell.angle_beta   90.00
_cell.angle_gamma   90.00
#
_symmetry.space_group_name_H-M   'P 1'
#
loop_
_entity.id
_entity.type
_entity.pdbx_description
1 polymer ?
#
loop_
_entity_poly.entity_id
_entity_poly.type
_entity_poly.pdbx_seq_one_letter_code
_entity_poly.pdbx_strand_id
1 'polypeptide(L)'
;MFIAPSFTQFQKQSTNFKDLAIELWELKRFTQNIIVLNPIHKTKNAPSLKQINASSTNASLPTHARGGELAQSELAKISQEIVVYDEAYHLADASDDIQELFETFKDAILNLSGDITVDYKKHYIAFKKKRNLVDIHV
;
A
#
# COMPACT_ATOMS: atom_id res chain seq x y z
N MET A 1 -13.08 -2.79 -1.97
CA MET A 1 -13.79 -4.06 -2.25
C MET A 1 -14.87 -3.79 -3.30
N PHE A 2 -14.94 -4.62 -4.35
CA PHE A 2 -15.93 -4.53 -5.43
C PHE A 2 -16.72 -5.84 -5.54
N ILE A 3 -18.03 -5.73 -5.72
CA ILE A 3 -18.96 -6.87 -5.79
C ILE A 3 -19.71 -6.80 -7.12
N ALA A 4 -19.71 -7.89 -7.89
CA ALA A 4 -20.42 -7.97 -9.16
C ALA A 4 -20.89 -9.41 -9.45
N PRO A 5 -21.89 -9.62 -10.32
CA PRO A 5 -22.30 -10.96 -10.74
C PRO A 5 -21.19 -11.76 -11.45
N SER A 6 -20.31 -11.05 -12.15
CA SER A 6 -19.14 -11.62 -12.83
C SER A 6 -18.08 -10.54 -13.08
N PHE A 7 -16.84 -10.98 -13.28
CA PHE A 7 -15.75 -10.14 -13.76
C PHE A 7 -15.15 -10.73 -15.03
N THR A 8 -14.66 -9.87 -15.92
CA THR A 8 -13.90 -10.32 -17.09
C THR A 8 -12.55 -10.88 -16.66
N GLN A 9 -11.96 -11.74 -17.49
CA GLN A 9 -10.63 -12.28 -17.20
C GLN A 9 -9.59 -11.14 -17.05
N PHE A 10 -9.70 -10.10 -17.87
CA PHE A 10 -8.84 -8.93 -17.77
C PHE A 10 -8.94 -8.27 -16.38
N GLN A 11 -10.16 -8.00 -15.87
CA GLN A 11 -10.36 -7.39 -14.55
C GLN A 11 -9.79 -8.26 -13.41
N LYS A 12 -9.94 -9.58 -13.50
CA LYS A 12 -9.35 -10.53 -12.54
C LYS A 12 -7.83 -10.47 -12.55
N GLN A 13 -7.21 -10.38 -13.74
CA GLN A 13 -5.76 -10.27 -13.87
C GLN A 13 -5.23 -8.89 -13.44
N SER A 14 -5.94 -7.80 -13.75
CA SER A 14 -5.53 -6.44 -13.37
C SER A 14 -5.48 -6.23 -11.85
N THR A 15 -6.20 -7.03 -11.08
CA THR A 15 -6.20 -6.98 -9.61
C THR A 15 -5.18 -7.94 -8.96
N ASN A 16 -4.46 -8.74 -9.76
CA ASN A 16 -3.55 -9.79 -9.30
C ASN A 16 -2.15 -9.25 -8.91
N PHE A 17 -2.11 -8.22 -8.07
CA PHE A 17 -0.86 -7.67 -7.50
C PHE A 17 -0.88 -7.78 -5.98
N LYS A 18 0.19 -8.29 -5.36
CA LYS A 18 0.20 -8.52 -3.90
C LYS A 18 -0.01 -7.23 -3.10
N ASP A 19 0.53 -6.11 -3.59
CA ASP A 19 0.50 -4.80 -2.90
C ASP A 19 -0.70 -3.92 -3.30
N LEU A 20 -1.60 -4.41 -4.17
CA LEU A 20 -2.78 -3.66 -4.59
C LEU A 20 -3.96 -3.93 -3.66
N ALA A 21 -4.45 -2.94 -2.91
CA ALA A 21 -5.52 -3.10 -1.94
C ALA A 21 -6.94 -3.18 -2.56
N ILE A 22 -7.12 -4.04 -3.57
CA ILE A 22 -8.40 -4.28 -4.25
C ILE A 22 -8.81 -5.74 -4.07
N GLU A 23 -10.08 -5.93 -3.73
CA GLU A 23 -10.72 -7.24 -3.58
C GLU A 23 -11.93 -7.32 -4.50
N LEU A 24 -12.07 -8.45 -5.20
CA LEU A 24 -13.19 -8.73 -6.08
C LEU A 24 -14.01 -9.91 -5.51
N TRP A 25 -15.33 -9.76 -5.51
CA TRP A 25 -16.26 -10.77 -5.02
C TRP A 25 -17.36 -11.04 -6.06
N GLU A 26 -17.47 -12.29 -6.51
CA GLU A 26 -18.49 -12.73 -7.45
C GLU A 26 -19.77 -13.15 -6.73
N LEU A 27 -20.86 -12.47 -7.04
CA LEU A 27 -22.19 -12.72 -6.52
C LEU A 27 -22.89 -13.79 -7.35
N LYS A 28 -23.33 -14.88 -6.72
CA LYS A 28 -24.23 -15.88 -7.32
C LYS A 28 -25.54 -15.92 -6.55
N ARG A 29 -26.65 -15.66 -7.23
CA ARG A 29 -28.01 -15.76 -6.68
C ARG A 29 -28.65 -17.06 -7.15
N PHE A 30 -29.22 -17.81 -6.22
CA PHE A 30 -29.97 -19.04 -6.46
C PHE A 30 -31.47 -18.82 -6.25
N THR A 31 -32.28 -19.75 -6.75
CA THR A 31 -33.75 -19.69 -6.75
C THR A 31 -34.37 -19.65 -5.35
N GLN A 32 -33.72 -20.25 -4.35
CA GLN A 32 -34.22 -20.31 -2.97
C GLN A 32 -33.87 -19.06 -2.13
N ASN A 33 -33.76 -17.87 -2.74
CA ASN A 33 -33.26 -16.65 -2.09
C ASN A 33 -31.85 -16.78 -1.47
N ILE A 34 -31.07 -17.78 -1.87
CA ILE A 34 -29.70 -17.96 -1.43
C ILE A 34 -28.80 -17.05 -2.25
N ILE A 35 -27.94 -16.29 -1.57
CA ILE A 35 -26.90 -15.48 -2.18
C ILE A 35 -25.56 -16.03 -1.71
N VAL A 36 -24.68 -16.34 -2.66
CA VAL A 36 -23.30 -16.76 -2.42
C VAL A 36 -22.36 -15.69 -2.92
N LEU A 37 -21.42 -15.30 -2.06
CA LEU A 37 -20.33 -14.38 -2.38
C LEU A 37 -19.05 -15.21 -2.51
N ASN A 38 -18.48 -15.26 -3.71
CA ASN A 38 -17.23 -15.98 -3.98
C ASN A 38 -16.07 -14.99 -4.07
N PRO A 39 -15.12 -14.99 -3.14
CA PRO A 39 -13.94 -14.14 -3.24
C PRO A 39 -13.06 -14.60 -4.41
N ILE A 40 -12.60 -13.65 -5.23
CA ILE A 40 -11.56 -13.92 -6.22
C ILE A 40 -10.22 -13.63 -5.56
N HIS A 41 -9.51 -14.70 -5.20
CA HIS A 41 -8.20 -14.59 -4.58
C HIS A 41 -7.13 -14.24 -5.61
N LYS A 42 -6.16 -13.44 -5.15
CA LYS A 42 -4.91 -13.23 -5.87
C LYS A 42 -4.12 -14.53 -5.93
N THR A 43 -3.32 -14.68 -6.97
CA THR A 43 -2.43 -15.83 -7.12
C THR A 43 -1.30 -15.80 -6.09
N LYS A 44 -0.80 -16.97 -5.68
CA LYS A 44 0.32 -17.08 -4.73
C LYS A 44 1.59 -16.39 -5.23
N ASN A 45 1.76 -16.30 -6.55
CA ASN A 45 2.91 -15.68 -7.21
C ASN A 45 2.56 -14.28 -7.77
N ALA A 46 1.57 -13.59 -7.20
CA ALA A 46 1.18 -12.26 -7.64
C ALA A 46 2.38 -11.28 -7.57
N PRO A 47 2.73 -10.59 -8.66
CA PRO A 47 3.84 -9.65 -8.68
C PRO A 47 3.59 -8.44 -7.77
N SER A 48 4.68 -7.77 -7.38
CA SER A 48 4.66 -6.47 -6.70
C SER A 48 4.55 -5.34 -7.72
N LEU A 49 3.70 -4.34 -7.46
CA LEU A 49 3.71 -3.08 -8.23
C LEU A 49 5.04 -2.32 -8.05
N LYS A 50 5.65 -2.38 -6.85
CA LYS A 50 6.91 -1.72 -6.54
C LYS A 50 8.09 -2.27 -7.36
N GLN A 51 8.11 -3.57 -7.66
CA GLN A 51 9.17 -4.21 -8.45
C GLN A 51 9.13 -3.84 -9.93
N ILE A 52 7.94 -3.56 -10.48
CA ILE A 52 7.79 -3.16 -11.89
C ILE A 52 8.42 -1.78 -12.11
N ASN A 53 8.28 -0.87 -11.14
CA ASN A 53 8.89 0.47 -11.20
C ASN A 53 10.43 0.42 -11.12
N ALA A 54 11.00 -0.49 -10.32
CA ALA A 54 12.45 -0.65 -10.16
C ALA A 54 13.14 -1.35 -11.34
N SER A 55 12.41 -2.16 -12.12
CA SER A 55 12.97 -2.89 -13.27
C SER A 55 13.22 -1.98 -14.48
N SER A 56 12.66 -0.77 -14.47
CA SER A 56 12.80 0.22 -15.54
C SER A 56 13.92 1.25 -15.32
N THR A 57 14.61 1.25 -14.18
CA THR A 57 15.74 2.18 -13.94
C THR A 57 17.08 1.66 -14.44
N ASN A 58 17.19 0.37 -14.81
CA ASN A 58 18.45 -0.27 -15.22
C ASN A 58 18.36 -1.05 -16.55
N ALA A 59 17.52 -0.63 -17.49
CA ALA A 59 17.52 -1.19 -18.84
C ALA A 59 17.58 -0.06 -19.87
N SER A 60 18.80 0.31 -20.25
CA SER A 60 19.06 0.96 -21.53
C SER A 60 18.60 0.03 -22.66
N LEU A 61 17.34 0.12 -23.07
CA LEU A 61 16.87 -0.45 -24.34
C LEU A 61 16.11 0.63 -25.13
N PRO A 62 16.28 0.67 -26.46
CA PRO A 62 16.08 1.86 -27.27
C PRO A 62 14.61 2.25 -27.44
N THR A 63 14.42 3.56 -27.35
CA THR A 63 13.21 4.35 -27.50
C THR A 63 12.58 4.22 -28.89
N HIS A 64 11.77 3.19 -29.16
CA HIS A 64 10.85 3.18 -30.31
C HIS A 64 9.51 2.50 -30.00
N ALA A 65 8.78 3.01 -29.00
CA ALA A 65 7.34 2.75 -28.91
C ALA A 65 6.64 3.97 -28.32
N ARG A 66 5.95 4.75 -29.17
CA ARG A 66 5.16 5.95 -28.82
C ARG A 66 3.94 5.68 -27.89
N GLY A 67 3.93 4.57 -27.16
CA GLY A 67 2.90 4.18 -26.20
C GLY A 67 3.43 3.76 -24.82
N GLY A 68 4.75 3.69 -24.61
CA GLY A 68 5.34 3.24 -23.34
C GLY A 68 5.31 4.30 -22.22
N GLU A 69 5.53 5.57 -22.56
CA GLU A 69 5.68 6.64 -21.56
C GLU A 69 4.36 7.00 -20.85
N LEU A 70 3.22 6.90 -21.56
CA LEU A 70 1.89 7.19 -20.97
C LEU A 70 1.50 6.14 -19.93
N ALA A 71 1.68 4.85 -20.26
CA ALA A 71 1.44 3.74 -19.34
C ALA A 71 2.38 3.79 -18.13
N GLN A 72 3.64 4.19 -18.32
CA GLN A 72 4.60 4.41 -17.23
C GLN A 72 4.13 5.52 -16.28
N SER A 73 3.59 6.63 -16.81
CA SER A 73 3.08 7.73 -16.00
C SER A 73 1.79 7.37 -15.24
N GLU A 74 0.91 6.57 -15.83
CA GLU A 74 -0.34 6.14 -15.18
C GLU A 74 -0.07 5.10 -14.08
N LEU A 75 0.83 4.14 -14.30
CA LEU A 75 1.26 3.18 -13.29
C LEU A 75 2.02 3.85 -12.13
N ALA A 76 2.84 4.87 -12.45
CA ALA A 76 3.47 5.71 -11.43
C ALA A 76 2.45 6.50 -10.62
N LYS A 77 1.41 7.07 -11.25
CA LYS A 77 0.31 7.76 -10.56
C LYS A 77 -0.51 6.84 -9.66
N ILE A 78 -0.86 5.64 -10.12
CA ILE A 78 -1.58 4.64 -9.32
C ILE A 78 -0.73 4.18 -8.12
N SER A 79 0.59 4.04 -8.31
CA SER A 79 1.52 3.73 -7.21
C SER A 79 1.67 4.88 -6.22
N GLN A 80 1.59 6.13 -6.67
CA GLN A 80 1.56 7.33 -5.82
C GLN A 80 0.26 7.46 -5.03
N GLU A 81 -0.85 6.86 -5.50
CA GLU A 81 -2.13 6.91 -4.79
C GLU A 81 -2.20 5.92 -3.61
N ILE A 82 -1.33 4.90 -3.59
CA ILE A 82 -1.16 3.95 -2.48
C ILE A 82 0.09 4.35 -1.68
N VAL A 83 0.05 5.52 -1.04
CA VAL A 83 1.13 5.92 -0.11
C VAL A 83 0.97 5.12 1.17
N VAL A 84 1.94 4.25 1.46
CA VAL A 84 2.07 3.63 2.77
C VAL A 84 2.85 4.60 3.64
N TYR A 85 2.16 5.19 4.62
CA TYR A 85 2.77 6.05 5.63
C TYR A 85 3.41 5.14 6.68
N ASP A 86 4.68 4.79 6.49
CA ASP A 86 5.50 4.07 7.45
C ASP A 86 6.54 5.01 8.07
N GLU A 87 7.38 4.49 8.96
CA GLU A 87 8.44 5.29 9.59
C GLU A 87 9.42 5.88 8.57
N ALA A 88 9.82 5.06 7.59
CA ALA A 88 10.71 5.49 6.52
C ALA A 88 10.11 6.64 5.70
N TYR A 89 8.79 6.66 5.50
CA TYR A 89 8.09 7.77 4.84
C TYR A 89 8.26 9.09 5.60
N HIS A 90 8.16 9.08 6.93
CA HIS A 90 8.31 10.28 7.74
C HIS A 90 9.77 10.71 7.89
N LEU A 91 10.71 9.77 7.83
CA LEU A 91 12.14 10.03 8.00
C LEU A 91 12.87 10.29 6.67
N ALA A 92 12.21 10.16 5.52
CA ALA A 92 12.84 10.22 4.20
C ALA A 92 13.59 11.54 3.92
N ASP A 93 13.03 12.67 4.36
CA ASP A 93 13.62 14.01 4.18
C ASP A 93 14.34 14.52 5.44
N ALA A 94 14.42 13.70 6.49
CA ALA A 94 15.07 14.05 7.75
C ALA A 94 16.60 13.86 7.66
N SER A 95 17.37 14.78 8.24
CA SER A 95 18.82 14.62 8.40
C SER A 95 19.14 13.51 9.40
N ASP A 96 20.35 12.94 9.31
CA ASP A 96 20.82 11.87 10.22
C ASP A 96 20.61 12.24 11.70
N ASP A 97 20.94 13.48 12.09
CA ASP A 97 20.74 14.00 13.45
C ASP A 97 19.27 13.94 13.91
N ILE A 98 18.31 14.22 13.00
CA ILE A 98 16.88 14.20 13.28
C ILE A 98 16.39 12.76 13.39
N GLN A 99 16.90 11.86 12.56
CA GLN A 99 16.57 10.44 12.63
C GLN A 99 17.05 9.82 13.95
N GLU A 100 18.29 10.12 14.37
CA GLU A 100 18.82 9.67 15.67
C GLU A 100 18.00 10.23 16.85
N LEU A 101 17.64 11.50 16.78
CA LEU A 101 16.81 12.15 17.79
C LEU A 101 15.41 11.49 17.86
N PHE A 102 14.81 11.23 16.71
CA PHE A 102 13.51 10.56 16.62
C PHE A 102 13.55 9.16 17.25
N GLU A 103 14.55 8.34 16.92
CA GLU A 103 14.70 7.00 17.52
C GLU A 103 14.87 7.09 19.04
N THR A 104 15.69 8.04 19.51
CA THR A 104 15.88 8.27 20.95
C THR A 104 14.55 8.61 21.65
N PHE A 105 13.74 9.49 21.06
CA PHE A 105 12.42 9.84 21.60
C PHE A 105 11.43 8.68 21.53
N LYS A 106 11.40 7.95 20.41
CA LYS A 106 10.54 6.80 20.21
C LYS A 106 10.81 5.72 21.25
N ASP A 107 12.08 5.38 21.49
CA ASP A 107 12.47 4.42 22.52
C ASP A 107 12.10 4.92 23.92
N ALA A 108 12.35 6.19 24.23
CA ALA A 108 11.96 6.77 25.52
C ALA A 108 10.44 6.70 25.75
N ILE A 109 9.63 6.96 24.71
CA ILE A 109 8.17 6.90 24.77
C ILE A 109 7.69 5.46 24.95
N LEU A 110 8.21 4.51 24.18
CA LEU A 110 7.82 3.10 24.26
C LEU A 110 8.21 2.47 25.61
N ASN A 111 9.30 2.94 26.22
CA ASN A 111 9.74 2.50 27.55
C ASN A 111 8.87 3.03 28.70
N LEU A 112 7.99 4.00 28.47
CA LEU A 112 7.07 4.50 29.52
C LEU A 112 6.06 3.43 29.94
N SER A 113 5.60 2.60 29.01
CA SER A 113 4.61 1.55 29.27
C SER A 113 4.50 0.58 28.10
N GLY A 114 4.45 -0.73 28.38
CA GLY A 114 4.42 -1.79 27.36
C GLY A 114 3.10 -1.91 26.56
N ASP A 115 2.11 -1.06 26.83
CA ASP A 115 0.83 -1.02 26.11
C ASP A 115 0.67 0.23 25.24
N ILE A 116 1.78 0.92 24.95
CA ILE A 116 1.85 2.00 23.98
C ILE A 116 1.98 1.39 22.57
N THR A 117 1.13 1.86 21.66
CA THR A 117 1.10 1.47 20.25
C THR A 117 1.47 2.66 19.37
N VAL A 118 2.19 2.39 18.28
CA VAL A 118 2.57 3.41 17.28
C VAL A 118 1.64 3.32 16.08
N ASP A 119 1.05 4.45 15.72
CA ASP A 119 0.12 4.63 14.61
C ASP A 119 0.72 5.63 13.62
N TYR A 120 1.14 5.17 12.44
CA TYR A 120 1.60 6.06 11.38
C TYR A 120 0.40 6.65 10.63
N LYS A 121 0.32 7.98 10.59
CA LYS A 121 -0.73 8.75 9.87
C LYS A 121 -0.07 9.57 8.78
N LYS A 122 -0.87 10.00 7.80
CA LYS A 122 -0.41 10.79 6.66
C LYS A 122 0.53 11.96 7.01
N HIS A 123 0.28 12.63 8.13
CA HIS A 123 1.04 13.81 8.54
C HIS A 123 1.86 13.63 9.81
N TYR A 124 1.66 12.57 10.60
CA TYR A 124 2.35 12.45 11.88
C TYR A 124 2.37 11.00 12.37
N ILE A 125 3.29 10.73 13.28
CA ILE A 125 3.43 9.46 14.00
C ILE A 125 2.78 9.64 15.36
N ALA A 126 1.83 8.77 15.69
CA ALA A 126 1.02 8.89 16.90
C ALA A 126 1.35 7.78 17.90
N PHE A 127 1.66 8.15 19.14
CA PHE A 127 1.90 7.23 20.25
C PHE A 127 0.65 7.18 21.13
N LYS A 128 0.02 6.02 21.21
CA LYS A 128 -1.32 5.86 21.80
C LYS A 128 -1.36 4.72 22.80
N LYS A 129 -2.26 4.86 23.78
CA LYS A 129 -2.74 3.78 24.65
C LYS A 129 -4.26 3.65 24.45
N LYS A 130 -5.07 4.02 25.45
CA LYS A 130 -6.52 4.24 25.26
C LYS A 130 -6.85 5.56 24.56
N ARG A 131 -5.95 6.55 24.64
CA ARG A 131 -6.06 7.87 24.03
C ARG A 131 -4.69 8.25 23.44
N ASN A 132 -4.65 9.31 22.64
CA ASN A 132 -3.39 9.87 22.14
C ASN A 132 -2.56 10.40 23.30
N LEU A 133 -1.31 9.98 23.38
CA LEU A 133 -0.36 10.47 24.38
C LEU A 133 0.47 11.61 23.79
N VAL A 134 1.11 11.33 22.66
CA VAL A 134 2.01 12.25 21.94
C VAL A 134 1.90 11.96 20.45
N ASP A 135 2.01 13.01 19.64
CA ASP A 135 2.21 12.93 18.20
C ASP A 135 3.50 13.65 17.81
N ILE A 136 4.22 13.08 16.85
CA ILE A 136 5.47 13.61 16.32
C ILE A 136 5.32 13.79 14.81
N HIS A 137 5.59 15.01 14.35
CA HIS A 137 5.77 15.31 12.94
C HIS A 137 7.27 15.51 12.72
N VAL A 138 7.81 14.80 11.72
CA VAL A 138 9.18 14.94 11.25
C VAL A 138 9.13 15.52 9.85
#